data_AF-A0A967IJS6-F1
#
_entry.id   AF-A0A967IJS6-F1
#
_cell.length_a   1.000
_cell.length_b   1.000
_cell.length_c   1.000
_cell.angle_alpha   90.00
_cell.angle_beta   90.00
_cell.angle_gamma   90.00
#
_symmetry.space_group_name_H-M   'P 1'
#
loop_
_entity.id
_entity.type
_entity.pdbx_description
1 polymer ?
#
loop_
_entity_poly.entity_id
_entity_poly.type
_entity_poly.pdbx_seq_one_letter_code
_entity_poly.pdbx_strand_id
1 'polypeptide(L)' 'MFCYQCEQAAQGTGCTKIGVCGKQPDVAALQDLLVYSLKGIAFWANKARQQGKADADID' A
#
# COMPACT_ATOMS: atom_id res chain seq x y z
N MET A 1 -9.52 -8.55 5.36
CA MET A 1 -8.33 -7.68 5.47
C MET A 1 -7.18 -8.45 6.10
N PHE A 2 -5.96 -8.01 5.89
CA PHE A 2 -4.82 -8.37 6.74
C PHE A 2 -3.94 -7.13 6.89
N CYS A 3 -3.85 -6.55 8.08
CA CYS A 3 -3.07 -5.34 8.29
C CYS A 3 -2.31 -5.41 9.62
N TYR A 4 -0.99 -5.25 9.54
CA TYR A 4 -0.04 -5.37 10.66
C TYR A 4 0.94 -4.17 10.75
N GLN A 5 0.58 -3.05 10.12
CA GLN A 5 1.53 -1.96 9.88
C GLN A 5 1.83 -1.10 11.11
N CYS A 6 0.96 -1.12 12.12
CA CYS A 6 1.13 -0.36 13.35
C CYS A 6 1.37 -1.30 14.53
N GLU A 7 2.02 -0.78 15.56
CA GLU A 7 2.36 -1.50 16.80
C GLU A 7 1.12 -2.07 17.51
N GLN A 8 -0.02 -1.39 17.37
CA GLN A 8 -1.31 -1.77 17.97
C GLN A 8 -2.09 -2.83 17.18
N ALA A 9 -1.47 -3.53 16.22
CA ALA A 9 -2.14 -4.60 15.49
C ALA A 9 -2.71 -5.67 16.44
N ALA A 10 -3.86 -6.25 16.11
CA ALA A 10 -4.52 -7.22 16.97
C ALA A 10 -3.57 -8.37 17.36
N GLN A 11 -3.47 -8.64 18.67
CA GLN A 11 -2.59 -9.65 19.26
C GLN A 11 -1.10 -9.49 18.90
N GLY A 12 -0.67 -8.29 18.46
CA GLY A 12 0.70 -8.05 17.99
C GLY A 12 1.07 -8.78 16.69
N THR A 13 0.10 -9.33 15.95
CA THR A 13 0.36 -10.13 14.73
C THR A 13 -0.32 -9.57 13.48
N GLY A 14 -1.58 -9.15 13.58
CA GLY A 14 -2.30 -8.61 12.43
C GLY A 14 -3.82 -8.51 12.64
N CYS A 15 -4.41 -7.44 12.14
CA CYS A 15 -5.86 -7.26 12.12
C CYS A 15 -6.47 -8.01 10.93
N THR A 16 -7.37 -8.97 11.21
CA THR A 16 -7.99 -9.84 10.18
C THR A 16 -9.48 -9.58 9.94
N LYS A 17 -10.18 -8.96 10.90
CA LYS A 17 -11.62 -8.63 10.81
C LYS A 17 -11.87 -7.12 10.72
N ILE A 18 -11.41 -6.37 11.71
CA ILE A 18 -11.43 -4.91 11.79
C ILE A 18 -10.10 -4.45 12.39
N GLY A 19 -9.60 -3.29 12.00
CA GLY A 19 -8.41 -2.69 12.60
C GLY A 19 -8.66 -2.24 14.04
N VAL A 20 -7.66 -2.41 14.93
CA VAL A 20 -7.70 -1.82 16.28
C VAL A 20 -7.84 -0.30 16.22
N CYS A 21 -7.27 0.32 15.19
CA CYS A 21 -7.45 1.75 14.87
C CYS A 21 -8.82 2.11 14.25
N GLY A 22 -9.76 1.17 14.16
CA GLY A 22 -11.08 1.38 13.55
C GLY A 22 -11.15 1.22 12.03
N LYS A 23 -10.03 0.88 11.36
CA LYS A 23 -10.02 0.66 9.89
C LYS A 23 -10.94 -0.50 9.51
N GLN A 24 -11.95 -0.20 8.69
CA GLN A 24 -12.88 -1.17 8.14
C GLN A 24 -12.20 -2.04 7.06
N PRO A 25 -12.66 -3.29 6.86
CA PRO A 25 -12.01 -4.23 5.95
C PRO A 25 -12.07 -3.80 4.47
N ASP A 26 -13.09 -3.04 4.07
CA ASP A 26 -13.22 -2.42 2.74
C ASP A 26 -12.17 -1.33 2.52
N VAL A 27 -11.97 -0.44 3.50
CA VAL A 27 -10.91 0.57 3.48
C VAL A 27 -9.53 -0.08 3.45
N ALA A 28 -9.33 -1.17 4.20
CA ALA A 28 -8.09 -1.94 4.12
C ALA A 28 -7.86 -2.53 2.72
N ALA A 29 -8.88 -3.11 2.10
CA ALA A 29 -8.79 -3.66 0.75
C ALA A 29 -8.50 -2.56 -0.30
N LEU A 30 -9.08 -1.37 -0.17
CA LEU A 30 -8.79 -0.23 -1.05
C LEU A 30 -7.36 0.27 -0.87
N GLN A 31 -6.83 0.30 0.35
CA GLN A 31 -5.42 0.64 0.61
C GLN A 31 -4.47 -0.43 0.02
N ASP A 32 -4.82 -1.72 0.12
CA ASP A 32 -4.05 -2.80 -0.49
C ASP A 32 -4.02 -2.66 -2.03
N LEU A 33 -5.18 -2.35 -2.64
CA LEU A 33 -5.30 -2.11 -4.09
C LEU A 33 -4.55 -0.85 -4.54
N LEU A 34 -4.58 0.22 -3.75
CA LEU A 34 -3.82 1.44 -4.00
C LEU A 34 -2.32 1.13 -4.05
N VAL A 35 -1.79 0.42 -3.04
CA VAL A 35 -0.38 0.02 -3.00
C VAL A 35 -0.02 -0.90 -4.17
N TYR A 36 -0.91 -1.83 -4.54
CA TYR A 36 -0.72 -2.67 -5.73
C TYR A 36 -0.60 -1.84 -7.01
N SER A 37 -1.48 -0.85 -7.18
CA SER A 37 -1.47 0.04 -8.35
C SER A 37 -0.21 0.91 -8.39
N LEU A 38 0.21 1.45 -7.23
CA LEU A 38 1.45 2.23 -7.09
C LEU A 38 2.69 1.40 -7.45
N LYS A 39 2.73 0.09 -7.11
CA LYS A 39 3.81 -0.80 -7.56
C LYS A 39 3.87 -0.93 -9.09
N GLY A 40 2.72 -0.94 -9.76
CA GLY A 40 2.64 -0.93 -11.23
C GLY A 40 3.18 0.36 -11.84
N ILE A 41 2.84 1.52 -11.26
CA ILE A 41 3.39 2.82 -11.67
C ILE A 41 4.91 2.83 -11.45
N ALA A 42 5.37 2.41 -10.27
CA ALA A 42 6.79 2.35 -9.93
C ALA A 42 7.60 1.46 -10.88
N PHE A 43 7.02 0.35 -11.36
CA PHE A 43 7.65 -0.52 -12.35
C PHE A 43 7.96 0.24 -13.66
N TRP A 44 7.00 0.99 -14.18
CA TRP A 44 7.20 1.77 -15.40
C TRP A 44 8.11 2.98 -15.18
N ALA A 45 7.96 3.68 -14.06
CA ALA A 45 8.84 4.78 -13.69
C ALA A 45 10.30 4.30 -13.56
N ASN A 46 10.54 3.12 -12.99
CA ASN A 46 11.88 2.52 -12.91
C ASN A 46 12.47 2.25 -14.30
N LYS A 47 11.69 1.64 -15.22
CA LYS A 47 12.12 1.42 -16.61
C LYS A 47 12.40 2.72 -17.37
N ALA A 48 11.61 3.77 -17.13
CA ALA A 48 11.84 5.08 -17.74
C ALA A 48 13.15 5.71 -17.22
N ARG A 49 13.42 5.63 -15.92
CA ARG A 49 14.65 6.14 -15.30
C ARG A 49 15.92 5.46 -15.83
N GLN A 50 15.86 4.15 -16.13
CA GLN A 50 16.96 3.43 -16.78
C GLN A 50 17.32 3.98 -18.19
N GLN A 51 16.38 4.69 -18.83
CA GLN A 51 16.58 5.37 -20.11
C GLN A 51 16.84 6.87 -19.94
N GLY A 52 17.13 7.34 -18.72
CA GLY A 52 17.35 8.75 -18.42
C GLY A 52 16.09 9.62 -18.45
N LYS A 53 14.89 9.03 -18.42
CA LYS A 53 13.60 9.76 -18.39
C LYS A 53 13.03 9.81 -16.97
N ALA A 54 12.55 10.96 -16.55
CA ALA A 54 11.85 11.19 -15.29
C ALA A 54 10.67 12.15 -15.50
N ASP A 55 9.63 11.99 -14.68
CA ASP A 55 8.41 12.80 -14.70
C ASP A 55 8.11 13.22 -13.26
N ALA A 56 8.11 14.53 -13.01
CA ALA A 56 7.92 15.10 -11.67
C ALA A 56 6.46 15.00 -11.21
N ASP A 57 5.49 14.84 -12.12
CA ASP A 57 4.08 14.68 -11.76
C ASP A 57 3.77 13.27 -11.20
N ILE A 58 4.71 12.33 -11.33
CA ILE A 58 4.60 10.94 -10.86
C ILE A 58 5.24 10.73 -9.47
N ASP A 59 6.07 11.67 -9.02
CA ASP A 59 6.79 11.61 -7.73
C ASP A 59 5.94 12.13 -6.56
#